data_AF-A0A0B7IQT2-F1
#
_entry.id   AF-A0A0B7IQT2-F1
#
_cell.length_a   1.000
_cell.length_b   1.000
_cell.length_c   1.000
_cell.angle_alpha   90.00
_cell.angle_beta   90.00
_cell.angle_gamma   90.00
#
_symmetry.space_group_name_H-M   'P 1'
#
loop_
_entity.id
_entity.type
_entity.pdbx_description
1 polymer ?
#
loop_
_entity_poly.entity_id
_entity_poly.type
_entity_poly.pdbx_seq_one_letter_code
_entity_poly.pdbx_strand_id
1 'polypeptide(L)'
;MKTDYLKYIKDILTKNHFKLIESKEDNCIIYDYRKITNQVIVNISFLRREKRLKGFYYGINFIEMESIVSPILQKNELVGRAYKAENIDDSFYVEKEEKYNLSDSGVSIYESETIIEIFNLFYTQESLPFFEKWHNLNVLYEYIKDKESREELSEILGQFWQFKKATILRLCNDPNYQNFMDNFVKRREEILALRPDSVDVQKILQRL
;
A
#
# COMPACT_ATOMS: atom_id res chain seq x y z
N MET A 1 11.51 32.93 17.95
CA MET A 1 11.46 32.11 16.71
C MET A 1 10.50 30.97 16.97
N LYS A 2 9.43 30.81 16.17
CA LYS A 2 8.55 29.65 16.29
C LYS A 2 9.31 28.43 15.75
N THR A 3 9.51 27.43 16.58
CA THR A 3 10.10 26.15 16.16
C THR A 3 9.21 25.56 15.08
N ASP A 4 9.80 25.22 13.93
CA ASP A 4 9.08 24.55 12.86
C ASP A 4 9.06 23.05 13.18
N TYR A 5 7.94 22.52 13.69
CA TYR A 5 7.87 21.11 14.14
C TYR A 5 7.97 20.11 13.00
N LEU A 6 7.74 20.56 11.76
CA LEU A 6 8.07 19.78 10.58
C LEU A 6 9.58 19.52 10.50
N LYS A 7 10.41 20.41 11.04
CA LYS A 7 11.85 20.18 11.17
C LYS A 7 12.16 19.02 12.12
N TYR A 8 11.48 18.91 13.26
CA TYR A 8 11.68 17.79 14.20
C TYR A 8 11.38 16.44 13.52
N ILE A 9 10.21 16.34 12.89
CA ILE A 9 9.80 15.13 12.16
C ILE A 9 10.80 14.83 11.03
N LYS A 10 11.15 15.85 10.24
CA LYS A 10 12.15 15.74 9.17
C LYS A 10 13.49 15.24 9.69
N ASP A 11 13.98 15.78 10.81
CA ASP A 11 15.28 15.42 11.38
C ASP A 11 15.28 13.95 11.82
N ILE A 12 14.21 13.47 12.48
CA ILE A 12 14.08 12.04 12.86
C ILE A 12 14.05 11.16 11.62
N LEU A 13 13.19 11.46 10.65
CA LEU A 13 13.00 10.61 9.47
C LEU A 13 14.27 10.60 8.60
N THR A 14 14.91 11.76 8.38
CA THR A 14 16.16 11.87 7.62
C THR A 14 17.30 11.12 8.32
N LYS A 15 17.41 11.21 9.64
CA LYS A 15 18.39 10.44 10.43
C LYS A 15 18.20 8.93 10.27
N ASN A 16 16.96 8.48 10.06
CA ASN A 16 16.61 7.08 9.80
C ASN A 16 16.62 6.70 8.31
N HIS A 17 17.23 7.55 7.46
CA HIS A 17 17.43 7.37 6.03
C HIS A 17 16.16 7.43 5.16
N PHE A 18 15.09 8.04 5.67
CA PHE A 18 13.96 8.38 4.83
C PHE A 18 14.28 9.61 3.96
N LYS A 19 13.75 9.61 2.74
CA LYS A 19 13.83 10.71 1.78
C LYS A 19 12.44 11.28 1.55
N LEU A 20 12.33 12.61 1.63
CA LEU A 20 11.07 13.32 1.41
C LEU A 20 10.76 13.45 -0.08
N ILE A 21 9.52 13.13 -0.42
CA ILE A 21 8.84 13.45 -1.67
C ILE A 21 7.65 14.33 -1.30
N GLU A 22 7.60 15.54 -1.85
CA GLU A 22 6.47 16.43 -1.65
C GLU A 22 5.55 16.37 -2.87
N SER A 23 4.26 16.19 -2.63
CA SER A 23 3.23 16.31 -3.66
C SER A 23 2.11 17.23 -3.18
N LYS A 24 1.30 17.72 -4.13
CA LYS A 24 0.13 18.53 -3.86
C LYS A 24 -1.08 17.85 -4.46
N GLU A 25 -2.11 17.68 -3.65
CA GLU A 25 -3.40 17.16 -4.05
C GLU A 25 -4.47 18.06 -3.44
N ASP A 26 -5.29 18.65 -4.31
CA ASP A 26 -6.22 19.72 -3.95
C ASP A 26 -5.57 20.85 -3.14
N ASN A 27 -6.10 21.11 -1.93
CA ASN A 27 -5.63 22.12 -0.99
C ASN A 27 -4.67 21.54 0.08
N CYS A 28 -4.17 20.33 -0.14
CA CYS A 28 -3.28 19.61 0.76
C CYS A 28 -1.87 19.48 0.17
N ILE A 29 -0.87 19.65 1.03
CA ILE A 29 0.50 19.24 0.76
C ILE A 29 0.70 17.90 1.44
N ILE A 30 1.12 16.90 0.68
CA ILE A 30 1.48 15.58 1.18
C ILE A 30 2.99 15.55 1.32
N TYR A 31 3.46 15.32 2.55
CA TYR A 31 4.87 15.05 2.81
C TYR A 31 5.02 13.54 2.93
N ASP A 32 5.64 12.93 1.94
CA ASP A 32 5.80 11.49 1.88
C ASP A 32 7.28 11.11 2.04
N TYR A 33 7.60 10.52 3.19
CA TYR A 33 8.95 10.10 3.53
C TYR A 33 9.10 8.63 3.17
N ARG A 34 9.95 8.32 2.19
CA ARG A 34 10.20 6.94 1.73
C ARG A 34 11.58 6.45 2.11
N LYS A 35 11.67 5.18 2.48
CA LYS A 35 12.94 4.46 2.71
C LYS A 35 12.89 3.14 1.97
N ILE A 36 13.98 2.81 1.27
CA ILE A 36 14.11 1.54 0.55
C ILE A 36 15.06 0.64 1.34
N THR A 37 14.62 -0.58 1.64
CA THR A 37 15.43 -1.62 2.31
C THR A 37 15.09 -2.97 1.66
N ASN A 38 16.08 -3.69 1.12
CA ASN A 38 15.90 -5.04 0.57
C ASN A 38 14.70 -5.19 -0.40
N GLN A 39 14.56 -4.28 -1.37
CA GLN A 39 13.44 -4.25 -2.32
C GLN A 39 12.05 -4.00 -1.69
N VAL A 40 12.01 -3.58 -0.43
CA VAL A 40 10.81 -3.07 0.23
C VAL A 40 10.92 -1.56 0.34
N ILE A 41 9.89 -0.85 -0.12
CA ILE A 41 9.72 0.58 0.15
C ILE A 41 8.79 0.68 1.35
N VAL A 42 9.25 1.35 2.40
CA VAL A 42 8.38 1.76 3.50
C VAL A 42 8.19 3.26 3.42
N ASN A 43 6.97 3.73 3.66
CA ASN A 43 6.66 5.15 3.64
C ASN A 43 5.96 5.59 4.92
N ILE A 44 6.24 6.82 5.32
CA ILE A 44 5.49 7.57 6.34
C ILE A 44 5.06 8.87 5.68
N SER A 45 3.75 9.09 5.60
CA SER A 45 3.18 10.25 4.95
C SER A 45 2.36 11.06 5.94
N PHE A 46 2.32 12.37 5.77
CA PHE A 46 1.37 13.21 6.50
C PHE A 46 0.81 14.32 5.65
N LEU A 47 -0.47 14.61 5.89
CA LEU A 47 -1.27 15.56 5.13
C LEU A 47 -1.30 16.91 5.84
N ARG A 48 -0.91 17.96 5.12
CA ARG A 48 -0.97 19.34 5.61
C ARG A 48 -1.94 20.16 4.78
N ARG A 49 -2.97 20.71 5.42
CA ARG A 49 -3.86 21.72 4.83
C ARG A 49 -3.58 23.06 5.50
N GLU A 50 -3.13 24.04 4.71
CA GLU A 50 -2.70 25.36 5.21
C GLU A 50 -1.64 25.27 6.31
N LYS A 51 -2.03 25.50 7.57
CA LYS A 51 -1.18 25.46 8.77
C LYS A 51 -1.63 24.38 9.74
N ARG A 52 -2.29 23.34 9.24
CA ARG A 52 -2.82 22.24 10.06
C ARG A 52 -2.40 20.89 9.50
N LEU A 53 -2.02 19.98 10.39
CA LEU A 53 -1.74 18.58 10.12
C LEU A 53 -3.03 17.77 10.25
N LYS A 54 -3.34 16.88 9.31
CA LYS A 54 -4.60 16.10 9.28
C LYS A 54 -4.45 14.63 9.67
N GLY A 55 -3.24 14.11 9.70
CA GLY A 55 -3.02 12.71 10.06
C GLY A 55 -1.63 12.24 9.68
N PHE A 56 -1.28 11.08 10.22
CA PHE A 56 -0.10 10.33 9.87
C PHE A 56 -0.52 9.00 9.26
N TYR A 57 0.11 8.66 8.16
CA TYR A 57 -0.13 7.44 7.39
C TYR A 57 1.20 6.73 7.19
N TYR A 58 1.14 5.42 7.01
CA TYR A 58 2.31 4.63 6.69
C TYR A 58 1.93 3.49 5.78
N GLY A 59 2.88 3.00 5.01
CA GLY A 59 2.64 1.95 4.04
C GLY A 59 3.88 1.14 3.72
N ILE A 60 3.65 0.02 3.03
CA ILE A 60 4.69 -0.89 2.55
C ILE A 60 4.39 -1.28 1.13
N ASN A 61 5.43 -1.22 0.30
CA ASN A 61 5.43 -1.67 -1.07
C ASN A 61 6.52 -2.71 -1.29
N PHE A 62 6.11 -3.88 -1.79
CA PHE A 62 6.99 -4.97 -2.18
C PHE A 62 7.34 -4.85 -3.67
N ILE A 63 8.49 -4.24 -3.97
CA ILE A 63 8.90 -3.91 -5.34
C ILE A 63 8.92 -5.16 -6.23
N GLU A 64 9.39 -6.31 -5.72
CA GLU A 64 9.47 -7.55 -6.49
C GLU A 64 8.10 -8.02 -7.00
N MET A 65 7.10 -8.02 -6.13
CA MET A 65 5.72 -8.37 -6.48
C MET A 65 5.15 -7.35 -7.47
N GLU A 66 5.26 -6.06 -7.15
CA GLU A 66 4.65 -5.00 -7.94
C GLU A 66 5.31 -4.83 -9.32
N SER A 67 6.59 -5.19 -9.46
CA SER A 67 7.31 -5.19 -10.74
C SER A 67 6.82 -6.27 -11.70
N ILE A 68 6.16 -7.31 -11.20
CA ILE A 68 5.50 -8.34 -12.02
C ILE A 68 4.05 -7.93 -12.33
N VAL A 69 3.32 -7.46 -11.31
CA VAL A 69 1.90 -7.11 -11.44
C VAL A 69 1.71 -5.87 -12.32
N SER A 70 2.46 -4.80 -12.08
CA SER A 70 2.26 -3.51 -12.75
C SER A 70 2.34 -3.60 -14.28
N PRO A 71 3.36 -4.25 -14.89
CA PRO A 71 3.42 -4.38 -16.35
C PRO A 71 2.26 -5.18 -16.95
N ILE A 72 1.78 -6.22 -16.26
CA ILE A 72 0.61 -6.99 -16.70
C ILE A 72 -0.62 -6.09 -16.73
N LEU A 73 -0.85 -5.32 -15.67
CA LEU A 73 -1.99 -4.40 -15.60
C LEU A 73 -1.90 -3.31 -16.68
N GLN A 74 -0.73 -2.73 -16.88
CA GLN A 74 -0.50 -1.69 -17.90
C GLN A 74 -0.69 -2.22 -19.33
N LYS A 75 -0.10 -3.38 -19.65
CA LYS A 75 -0.22 -4.02 -20.97
C LYS A 75 -1.68 -4.27 -21.34
N ASN A 76 -2.51 -4.50 -20.33
CA ASN A 76 -3.93 -4.76 -20.47
C ASN A 76 -4.80 -3.51 -20.25
N GLU A 77 -4.22 -2.31 -20.17
CA GLU A 77 -4.96 -1.05 -20.02
C GLU A 77 -5.89 -1.01 -18.79
N LEU A 78 -5.55 -1.78 -17.74
CA LEU A 78 -6.30 -1.80 -16.47
C LEU A 78 -5.90 -0.67 -15.53
N VAL A 79 -4.73 -0.07 -15.78
CA VAL A 79 -4.15 1.04 -15.02
C VAL A 79 -3.43 2.00 -15.97
N GLY A 80 -3.22 3.24 -15.51
CA GLY A 80 -2.47 4.25 -16.26
C GLY A 80 -0.96 3.99 -16.31
N ARG A 81 -0.27 4.64 -17.24
CA ARG A 81 1.20 4.54 -17.42
C ARG A 81 2.03 4.98 -16.20
N ALA A 82 1.42 5.73 -15.28
CA ALA A 82 2.06 6.16 -14.03
C ALA A 82 2.09 5.06 -12.95
N TYR A 83 1.31 3.98 -13.13
CA TYR A 83 1.22 2.85 -12.19
C TYR A 83 2.47 1.97 -12.30
N LYS A 84 3.54 2.33 -11.59
CA LYS A 84 4.82 1.62 -11.58
C LYS A 84 5.11 1.09 -10.19
N ALA A 85 5.89 0.01 -10.13
CA ALA A 85 6.24 -0.65 -8.87
C ALA A 85 6.77 0.33 -7.83
N GLU A 86 7.69 1.22 -8.18
CA GLU A 86 8.29 2.20 -7.27
C GLU A 86 7.34 3.30 -6.76
N ASN A 87 6.20 3.49 -7.45
CA ASN A 87 5.22 4.54 -7.16
C ASN A 87 4.04 4.04 -6.33
N ILE A 88 3.96 2.74 -6.05
CA ILE A 88 2.87 2.19 -5.24
C ILE A 88 3.13 2.53 -3.77
N ASP A 89 2.11 3.08 -3.12
CA ASP A 89 2.18 3.47 -1.70
C ASP A 89 1.96 2.25 -0.80
N ASP A 90 0.98 1.42 -1.13
CA ASP A 90 0.62 0.21 -0.37
C ASP A 90 0.42 -0.99 -1.29
N SER A 91 1.26 -2.01 -1.12
CA SER A 91 1.09 -3.30 -1.78
C SER A 91 -0.04 -4.13 -1.18
N PHE A 92 -0.33 -3.93 0.11
CA PHE A 92 -1.38 -4.63 0.84
C PHE A 92 -1.90 -3.74 1.99
N TYR A 93 -3.07 -4.08 2.48
CA TYR A 93 -3.75 -3.49 3.61
C TYR A 93 -3.91 -4.55 4.70
N VAL A 94 -3.65 -4.13 5.93
CA VAL A 94 -4.18 -4.77 7.13
C VAL A 94 -4.74 -3.65 7.98
N GLU A 95 -5.78 -3.94 8.75
CA GLU A 95 -6.41 -2.96 9.62
C GLU A 95 -5.37 -2.35 10.57
N LYS A 96 -5.35 -1.01 10.64
CA LYS A 96 -4.43 -0.20 11.46
C LYS A 96 -5.25 0.52 12.51
N GLU A 97 -4.67 0.80 13.67
CA GLU A 97 -5.36 1.60 14.68
C GLU A 97 -5.57 3.04 14.18
N GLU A 98 -6.82 3.50 14.14
CA GLU A 98 -7.18 4.83 13.64
C GLU A 98 -6.83 5.98 14.60
N LYS A 99 -6.31 5.70 15.80
CA LYS A 99 -6.07 6.71 16.85
C LYS A 99 -5.07 7.82 16.47
N TYR A 100 -4.34 7.67 15.37
CA TYR A 100 -3.40 8.66 14.83
C TYR A 100 -3.93 9.42 13.60
N ASN A 101 -5.16 9.11 13.15
CA ASN A 101 -5.91 9.99 12.27
C ASN A 101 -6.33 11.21 13.09
N LEU A 102 -5.80 12.38 12.74
CA LEU A 102 -6.20 13.60 13.43
C LEU A 102 -7.62 13.98 12.97
N SER A 103 -8.33 14.75 13.79
CA SER A 103 -9.68 15.20 13.46
C SER A 103 -9.75 15.88 12.09
N ASP A 104 -10.96 15.99 11.52
CA ASP A 104 -11.20 16.77 10.30
C ASP A 104 -10.73 18.22 10.40
N SER A 105 -10.68 18.78 11.62
CA SER A 105 -10.09 20.09 11.87
C SER A 105 -8.56 20.04 11.86
N GLY A 106 -7.92 18.93 12.20
CA GLY A 106 -6.48 18.73 12.26
C GLY A 106 -5.85 19.39 13.48
N VAL A 107 -4.52 19.35 13.61
CA VAL A 107 -3.77 20.03 14.67
C VAL A 107 -2.95 21.17 14.07
N SER A 108 -2.92 22.33 14.74
CA SER A 108 -2.13 23.47 14.28
C SER A 108 -0.65 23.12 14.25
N ILE A 109 0.07 23.41 13.15
CA ILE A 109 1.52 23.22 13.09
C ILE A 109 2.30 24.19 14.01
N TYR A 110 1.60 24.99 14.82
CA TYR A 110 2.21 25.78 15.89
C TYR A 110 2.00 25.17 17.28
N GLU A 111 1.14 24.16 17.42
CA GLU A 111 0.91 23.39 18.65
C GLU A 111 1.92 22.24 18.73
N SER A 112 3.10 22.62 19.17
CA SER A 112 4.35 21.89 19.11
C SER A 112 4.38 20.55 19.79
N GLU A 113 4.01 20.57 21.06
CA GLU A 113 4.22 19.46 21.99
C GLU A 113 3.26 18.34 21.61
N THR A 114 2.00 18.67 21.34
CA THR A 114 0.99 17.72 20.86
C THR A 114 1.39 17.03 19.56
N ILE A 115 1.88 17.76 18.54
CA ILE A 115 2.31 17.13 17.28
C ILE A 115 3.50 16.20 17.50
N ILE A 116 4.49 16.62 18.30
CA ILE A 116 5.67 15.81 18.60
C ILE A 116 5.28 14.54 19.36
N GLU A 117 4.43 14.65 20.37
CA GLU A 117 3.95 13.52 21.17
C GLU A 117 3.19 12.52 20.29
N ILE A 118 2.24 12.99 19.48
CA ILE A 118 1.46 12.14 18.58
C ILE A 118 2.39 11.47 17.57
N PHE A 119 3.31 12.22 16.95
CA PHE A 119 4.27 11.65 16.00
C PHE A 119 5.17 10.59 16.64
N ASN A 120 5.69 10.84 17.85
CA ASN A 120 6.56 9.88 18.52
C ASN A 120 5.80 8.59 18.85
N LEU A 121 4.57 8.68 19.34
CA LEU A 121 3.72 7.53 19.59
C LEU A 121 3.42 6.76 18.29
N PHE A 122 2.97 7.46 17.25
CA PHE A 122 2.75 6.89 15.92
C PHE A 122 4.00 6.18 15.38
N TYR A 123 5.15 6.85 15.47
CA TYR A 123 6.40 6.35 14.90
C TYR A 123 6.85 5.08 15.63
N THR A 124 6.88 5.12 16.96
CA THR A 124 7.46 4.05 17.79
C THR A 124 6.51 2.91 18.12
N GLN A 125 5.20 3.15 18.16
CA GLN A 125 4.21 2.14 18.56
C GLN A 125 3.46 1.53 17.37
N GLU A 126 3.37 2.22 16.23
CA GLU A 126 2.66 1.72 15.05
C GLU A 126 3.60 1.48 13.87
N SER A 127 4.17 2.54 13.30
CA SER A 127 4.82 2.43 11.99
C SER A 127 6.09 1.59 12.04
N LEU A 128 6.95 1.77 13.05
CA LEU A 128 8.16 0.96 13.20
C LEU A 128 7.84 -0.53 13.45
N PRO A 129 7.01 -0.90 14.45
CA PRO A 129 6.61 -2.30 14.64
C PRO A 129 5.96 -2.91 13.39
N PHE A 130 5.17 -2.13 12.65
CA PHE A 130 4.59 -2.57 11.40
C PHE A 130 5.64 -2.90 10.35
N PHE A 131 6.62 -2.01 10.12
CA PHE A 131 7.71 -2.23 9.18
C PHE A 131 8.59 -3.42 9.57
N GLU A 132 8.83 -3.61 10.87
CA GLU A 132 9.57 -4.75 11.39
C GLU A 132 8.83 -6.07 11.15
N LYS A 133 7.51 -6.10 11.38
CA LYS A 133 6.69 -7.27 11.10
C LYS A 133 6.71 -7.61 9.61
N TRP A 134 6.38 -6.64 8.76
CA TRP A 134 6.14 -6.83 7.32
C TRP A 134 7.38 -6.53 6.46
N HIS A 135 8.55 -6.90 6.94
CA HIS A 135 9.85 -6.53 6.35
C HIS A 135 10.21 -7.29 5.07
N ASN A 136 9.45 -8.32 4.67
CA ASN A 136 9.68 -9.08 3.44
C ASN A 136 8.40 -9.77 2.93
N LEU A 137 8.43 -10.21 1.66
CA LEU A 137 7.29 -10.80 0.97
C LEU A 137 6.84 -12.15 1.58
N ASN A 138 7.75 -12.95 2.14
CA ASN A 138 7.41 -14.24 2.75
C ASN A 138 6.50 -14.07 3.98
N VAL A 139 6.63 -12.97 4.73
CA VAL A 139 5.70 -12.67 5.84
C VAL A 139 4.29 -12.44 5.31
N LEU A 140 4.14 -11.67 4.22
CA LEU A 140 2.84 -11.46 3.58
C LEU A 140 2.28 -12.77 3.02
N TYR A 141 3.12 -13.58 2.39
CA TYR A 141 2.75 -14.91 1.91
C TYR A 141 2.19 -15.80 3.03
N GLU A 142 2.92 -15.96 4.13
CA GLU A 142 2.47 -16.76 5.27
C GLU A 142 1.14 -16.27 5.85
N TYR A 143 0.90 -14.96 5.81
CA TYR A 143 -0.36 -14.38 6.24
C TYR A 143 -1.53 -14.72 5.32
N ILE A 144 -1.32 -14.75 3.99
CA ILE A 144 -2.41 -14.91 3.02
C ILE A 144 -2.54 -16.32 2.44
N LYS A 145 -1.57 -17.22 2.62
CA LYS A 145 -1.48 -18.49 1.86
C LYS A 145 -2.75 -19.33 1.94
N ASP A 146 -3.33 -19.45 3.14
CA ASP A 146 -4.53 -20.25 3.42
C ASP A 146 -5.85 -19.48 3.21
N LYS A 147 -5.78 -18.22 2.76
CA LYS A 147 -6.95 -17.39 2.47
C LYS A 147 -7.44 -17.68 1.06
N GLU A 148 -8.70 -18.10 0.96
CA GLU A 148 -9.34 -18.45 -0.32
C GLU A 148 -10.53 -17.55 -0.67
N SER A 149 -11.13 -16.86 0.31
CA SER A 149 -12.30 -16.04 0.04
C SER A 149 -11.93 -14.76 -0.71
N ARG A 150 -12.78 -14.39 -1.68
CA ARG A 150 -12.60 -13.17 -2.46
C ARG A 150 -12.62 -11.94 -1.55
N GLU A 151 -13.57 -11.91 -0.62
CA GLU A 151 -13.82 -10.77 0.27
C GLU A 151 -12.56 -10.47 1.09
N GLU A 152 -12.04 -11.48 1.79
CA GLU A 152 -10.84 -11.36 2.63
C GLU A 152 -9.59 -11.00 1.81
N LEU A 153 -9.37 -11.66 0.67
CA LEU A 153 -8.22 -11.35 -0.19
C LEU A 153 -8.31 -9.95 -0.81
N SER A 154 -9.52 -9.49 -1.13
CA SER A 154 -9.73 -8.14 -1.67
C SER A 154 -9.56 -7.05 -0.62
N GLU A 155 -9.91 -7.32 0.63
CA GLU A 155 -9.65 -6.42 1.75
C GLU A 155 -8.15 -6.32 2.05
N ILE A 156 -7.41 -7.44 1.94
CA ILE A 156 -5.97 -7.46 2.23
C ILE A 156 -5.12 -6.98 1.07
N LEU A 157 -5.34 -7.45 -0.15
CA LEU A 157 -4.47 -7.12 -1.29
C LEU A 157 -5.01 -5.95 -2.14
N GLY A 158 -6.21 -5.48 -1.83
CA GLY A 158 -6.87 -4.37 -2.50
C GLY A 158 -7.33 -4.71 -3.91
N GLN A 159 -7.37 -3.69 -4.77
CA GLN A 159 -7.66 -3.88 -6.18
C GLN A 159 -6.64 -4.83 -6.83
N PHE A 160 -7.10 -5.63 -7.77
CA PHE A 160 -6.25 -6.60 -8.49
C PHE A 160 -5.67 -7.71 -7.60
N TRP A 161 -6.30 -7.98 -6.44
CA TRP A 161 -5.87 -9.01 -5.49
C TRP A 161 -5.55 -10.35 -6.13
N GLN A 162 -6.29 -10.78 -7.16
CA GLN A 162 -6.04 -12.06 -7.84
C GLN A 162 -4.64 -12.12 -8.47
N PHE A 163 -4.18 -11.01 -9.07
CA PHE A 163 -2.87 -10.93 -9.72
C PHE A 163 -1.76 -10.85 -8.68
N LYS A 164 -2.00 -10.10 -7.60
CA LYS A 164 -1.08 -10.03 -6.45
C LYS A 164 -0.94 -11.39 -5.77
N LYS A 165 -2.04 -12.06 -5.43
CA LYS A 165 -2.05 -13.41 -4.83
C LYS A 165 -1.33 -14.41 -5.73
N ALA A 166 -1.66 -14.48 -7.02
CA ALA A 166 -0.96 -15.36 -7.96
C ALA A 166 0.55 -15.10 -8.00
N THR A 167 0.95 -13.82 -8.02
CA THR A 167 2.37 -13.42 -8.04
C THR A 167 3.07 -13.83 -6.75
N ILE A 168 2.46 -13.62 -5.59
CA ILE A 168 3.01 -14.02 -4.30
C ILE A 168 3.19 -15.54 -4.24
N LEU A 169 2.16 -16.32 -4.59
CA LEU A 169 2.24 -17.78 -4.64
C LEU A 169 3.38 -18.24 -5.56
N ARG A 170 3.53 -17.60 -6.72
CA ARG A 170 4.58 -17.93 -7.69
C ARG A 170 5.97 -17.61 -7.16
N LEU A 171 6.19 -16.42 -6.59
CA LEU A 171 7.47 -15.99 -6.03
C LEU A 171 7.89 -16.83 -4.83
N CYS A 172 6.93 -17.24 -4.00
CA CYS A 172 7.17 -18.09 -2.84
C CYS A 172 7.21 -19.59 -3.16
N ASN A 173 7.14 -19.98 -4.45
CA ASN A 173 7.14 -21.38 -4.91
C ASN A 173 6.03 -22.24 -4.27
N ASP A 174 4.86 -21.65 -4.02
CA ASP A 174 3.72 -22.36 -3.45
C ASP A 174 3.18 -23.39 -4.47
N PRO A 175 3.07 -24.69 -4.09
CA PRO A 175 2.59 -25.73 -5.00
C PRO A 175 1.14 -25.53 -5.44
N ASN A 176 0.35 -24.77 -4.69
CA ASN A 176 -1.05 -24.48 -4.96
C ASN A 176 -1.23 -23.36 -6.00
N TYR A 177 -0.15 -22.74 -6.50
CA TYR A 177 -0.20 -21.71 -7.55
C TYR A 177 -1.04 -22.13 -8.76
N GLN A 178 -0.79 -23.34 -9.29
CA GLN A 178 -1.49 -23.79 -10.50
C GLN A 178 -2.98 -23.99 -10.24
N ASN A 179 -3.33 -24.65 -9.13
CA ASN A 179 -4.71 -24.85 -8.74
C ASN A 179 -5.45 -23.52 -8.48
N PHE A 180 -4.79 -22.52 -7.88
CA PHE A 180 -5.34 -21.18 -7.74
C PHE A 180 -5.67 -20.54 -9.11
N MET A 181 -4.74 -20.62 -10.07
CA MET A 181 -4.95 -20.08 -11.41
C MET A 181 -6.05 -20.81 -12.19
N ASP A 182 -6.08 -22.14 -12.12
CA ASP A 182 -7.09 -22.95 -12.81
C ASP A 182 -8.50 -22.63 -12.27
N ASN A 183 -8.65 -22.53 -10.94
CA ASN A 183 -9.91 -22.15 -10.32
C ASN A 183 -10.33 -20.71 -10.68
N PHE A 184 -9.37 -19.79 -10.77
CA PHE A 184 -9.63 -18.42 -11.19
C PHE A 184 -10.17 -18.36 -12.64
N VAL A 185 -9.53 -19.07 -13.58
CA VAL A 185 -9.94 -19.13 -15.00
C VAL A 185 -11.33 -19.77 -15.11
N LYS A 186 -11.50 -20.97 -14.55
CA LYS A 186 -12.76 -21.71 -14.59
C LYS A 186 -13.93 -20.87 -14.09
N ARG A 187 -13.73 -20.13 -12.99
CA ARG A 187 -14.79 -19.25 -12.45
C ARG A 187 -15.19 -18.14 -13.41
N ARG A 188 -14.26 -17.61 -14.20
CA ARG A 188 -14.55 -16.59 -15.23
C ARG A 188 -15.27 -17.20 -16.43
N GLU A 189 -14.90 -18.40 -16.85
CA GLU A 189 -15.62 -19.14 -17.88
C GLU A 189 -17.08 -19.43 -17.47
N GLU A 190 -17.30 -19.86 -16.22
CA GLU A 190 -18.65 -20.07 -15.66
C GLU A 190 -19.48 -18.78 -15.69
N ILE A 191 -18.89 -17.66 -15.28
CA ILE A 191 -19.59 -16.35 -15.31
C ILE A 191 -19.89 -15.94 -16.74
N LEU A 192 -18.97 -16.15 -17.69
CA LEU A 192 -19.20 -15.84 -19.10
C LEU A 192 -20.31 -16.71 -19.69
N ALA A 193 -20.38 -17.99 -19.33
CA ALA A 193 -21.46 -18.87 -19.77
C ALA A 193 -22.83 -18.40 -19.26
N LEU A 194 -22.90 -17.90 -18.02
CA LEU A 194 -24.14 -17.36 -17.44
C LEU A 194 -24.48 -15.95 -17.94
N ARG A 195 -23.46 -15.17 -18.34
CA ARG A 195 -23.57 -13.79 -18.79
C ARG A 195 -22.71 -13.59 -20.03
N PRO A 196 -23.12 -14.14 -21.19
CA PRO A 196 -22.33 -14.10 -22.41
C PRO A 196 -22.04 -12.67 -22.87
N ASP A 197 -22.93 -11.73 -22.58
CA ASP A 197 -22.78 -10.31 -22.94
C ASP A 197 -21.86 -9.52 -21.98
N SER A 198 -21.23 -10.17 -21.00
CA SER A 198 -20.32 -9.51 -20.07
C SER A 198 -18.98 -9.16 -20.74
N VAL A 199 -18.88 -7.92 -21.22
CA VAL A 199 -17.67 -7.37 -21.85
C VAL A 199 -16.44 -7.49 -20.94
N ASP A 200 -16.60 -7.26 -19.64
CA ASP A 200 -15.49 -7.31 -18.67
C ASP A 200 -14.90 -8.72 -18.56
N VAL A 201 -15.76 -9.75 -18.52
CA VAL A 201 -15.31 -11.15 -18.39
C VAL A 201 -14.69 -11.65 -19.69
N GLN A 202 -15.26 -11.30 -20.84
CA GLN A 202 -14.67 -11.61 -22.15
C GLN A 202 -13.24 -11.05 -22.28
N LYS A 203 -13.04 -9.78 -21.87
CA LYS A 203 -11.72 -9.16 -21.92
C LYS A 203 -10.70 -9.86 -21.02
N ILE A 204 -11.09 -10.26 -19.81
CA ILE A 204 -10.19 -10.94 -18.87
C ILE A 204 -9.72 -12.29 -19.44
N LEU A 205 -10.62 -13.11 -19.98
CA LEU A 205 -10.28 -14.44 -20.52
C LEU A 205 -9.40 -14.38 -21.77
N GLN A 206 -9.55 -13.37 -22.63
CA GLN A 206 -8.71 -13.20 -23.82
C GLN A 206 -7.24 -12.81 -23.50
N ARG A 207 -6.97 -12.43 -22.24
CA ARG A 207 -5.71 -11.81 -21.81
C ARG A 207 -4.93 -12.69 -20.82
N LEU A 208 -5.52 -13.79 -20.38
CA LEU A 208 -4.89 -14.87 -19.60
C LEU A 208 -4.25 -15.88 -20.55
#